data_AF-A0AA42YXW0-F1
#
_entry.id   AF-A0AA42YXW0-F1
#
_cell.length_a   1.000
_cell.length_b   1.000
_cell.length_c   1.000
_cell.angle_alpha   90.00
_cell.angle_beta   90.00
_cell.angle_gamma   90.00
#
_symmetry.space_group_name_H-M   'P 1'
#
loop_
_entity.id
_entity.type
_entity.pdbx_description
1 polymer ?
#
loop_
_entity_poly.entity_id
_entity_poly.type
_entity_poly.pdbx_seq_one_letter_code
_entity_poly.pdbx_strand_id
1 'polypeptide(L)'
;MSRRAKTPHIVLAACVGAFCIAMGLREDVNVWIGTGAAAVVSIVLLSLWARASIRSSLERPALQSVVVGVAVGVAMSFAIWWLYPLSIAILPPIEGQVETLYALLRQPPGPIRAFPLLLLVVAAEELVWRGLAIDVFSKMLGPWQAVLVSALLYVLPQIAFRSPLLMIIALLCGLVWGALRVRFKGLAAPLSAHIIWDVLVFIMYPVA
;
A
#
# COMPACT_ATOMS: atom_id res chain seq x y z
N MET A 1 4.57 9.78 29.13
CA MET A 1 4.03 8.61 28.40
C MET A 1 4.87 7.38 28.71
N SER A 2 4.27 6.28 29.16
CA SER A 2 4.97 5.03 29.51
C SER A 2 5.58 4.33 28.28
N ARG A 3 6.60 3.47 28.47
CA ARG A 3 7.22 2.67 27.38
C ARG A 3 6.18 1.95 26.52
N ARG A 4 5.13 1.40 27.15
CA ARG A 4 4.02 0.67 26.49
C ARG A 4 3.16 1.56 25.58
N ALA A 5 3.10 2.87 25.83
CA ALA A 5 2.35 3.82 25.01
C ALA A 5 3.10 4.22 23.73
N LYS A 6 4.44 4.15 23.72
CA LYS A 6 5.27 4.50 22.55
C LYS A 6 5.50 3.34 21.58
N THR A 7 5.31 2.10 22.04
CA THR A 7 5.55 0.88 21.25
C THR A 7 4.93 0.91 19.85
N PRO A 8 3.65 1.30 19.64
CA PRO A 8 3.05 1.32 18.29
C PRO A 8 3.73 2.30 17.33
N HIS A 9 4.25 3.43 17.82
CA HIS A 9 4.91 4.43 16.98
C HIS A 9 6.29 3.94 16.53
N ILE A 10 7.00 3.24 17.42
CA ILE A 10 8.30 2.62 17.11
C ILE A 10 8.11 1.52 16.06
N VAL A 11 7.10 0.67 16.23
CA VAL A 11 6.76 -0.39 15.26
C VAL A 11 6.42 0.23 13.91
N LEU A 12 5.61 1.30 13.88
CA LEU A 12 5.25 2.00 12.65
C LEU A 12 6.50 2.56 11.95
N ALA A 13 7.37 3.26 12.69
CA ALA A 13 8.60 3.81 12.14
C ALA A 13 9.53 2.71 11.59
N ALA A 14 9.62 1.57 12.26
CA ALA A 14 10.39 0.42 11.78
C ALA A 14 9.80 -0.18 10.49
N CYS A 15 8.47 -0.30 10.39
CA CYS A 15 7.81 -0.77 9.17
C CYS A 15 8.02 0.22 8.00
N VAL A 16 7.87 1.53 8.25
CA VAL A 16 8.21 2.59 7.28
C VAL A 16 9.65 2.43 6.80
N GLY A 17 10.60 2.28 7.72
CA GLY A 17 12.01 2.08 7.41
C GLY A 17 12.22 0.84 6.54
N ALA A 18 11.59 -0.29 6.87
CA ALA A 18 11.71 -1.53 6.11
C ALA A 18 11.26 -1.36 4.65
N PHE A 19 10.10 -0.74 4.42
CA PHE A 19 9.61 -0.48 3.06
C PHE A 19 10.45 0.56 2.32
N CYS A 20 10.92 1.62 2.98
CA CYS A 20 11.84 2.59 2.36
C CYS A 20 13.16 1.94 1.93
N ILE A 21 13.73 1.06 2.77
CA ILE A 21 14.95 0.32 2.42
C ILE A 21 14.69 -0.61 1.23
N ALA A 22 13.60 -1.38 1.25
CA ALA A 22 13.25 -2.28 0.15
C ALA A 22 13.10 -1.54 -1.18
N MET A 23 12.41 -0.40 -1.20
CA MET A 23 12.20 0.40 -2.41
C MET A 23 13.46 1.17 -2.84
N GLY A 24 14.28 1.59 -1.88
CA GLY A 24 15.57 2.24 -2.15
C GLY A 24 16.61 1.32 -2.77
N LEU A 25 16.57 0.02 -2.42
CA LEU A 25 17.50 -1.01 -2.91
C LEU A 25 16.99 -1.75 -4.16
N ARG A 26 15.92 -1.28 -4.81
CA ARG A 26 15.30 -1.96 -5.98
C ARG A 26 16.23 -2.20 -7.18
N GLU A 27 17.34 -1.44 -7.27
CA GLU A 27 18.34 -1.58 -8.32
C GLU A 27 19.33 -2.72 -8.03
N ASP A 28 19.56 -3.02 -6.74
CA ASP A 28 20.49 -4.04 -6.27
C ASP A 28 19.80 -5.34 -5.84
N VAL A 29 18.52 -5.24 -5.44
CA VAL A 29 17.71 -6.34 -4.91
C VAL A 29 16.43 -6.45 -5.72
N ASN A 30 16.11 -7.67 -6.15
CA ASN A 30 14.88 -7.97 -6.86
C ASN A 30 13.65 -7.43 -6.10
N VAL A 31 12.77 -6.72 -6.81
CA VAL A 31 11.64 -5.99 -6.20
C VAL A 31 10.72 -6.90 -5.39
N TRP A 32 10.48 -8.12 -5.87
CA TRP A 32 9.64 -9.10 -5.20
C TRP A 32 10.26 -9.55 -3.88
N ILE A 33 11.57 -9.85 -3.89
CA ILE A 33 12.30 -10.26 -2.69
C ILE A 33 12.37 -9.11 -1.68
N GLY A 34 12.73 -7.90 -2.12
CA GLY A 34 12.87 -6.73 -1.25
C GLY A 34 11.56 -6.37 -0.55
N THR A 35 10.49 -6.18 -1.32
CA THR A 35 9.16 -5.84 -0.78
C THR A 35 8.57 -6.99 0.04
N GLY A 36 8.76 -8.23 -0.41
CA GLY A 36 8.37 -9.43 0.33
C GLY A 36 9.06 -9.55 1.70
N ALA A 37 10.36 -9.27 1.78
CA ALA A 37 11.10 -9.25 3.04
C ALA A 37 10.58 -8.14 3.98
N ALA A 38 10.34 -6.93 3.45
CA ALA A 38 9.75 -5.83 4.21
C ALA A 38 8.35 -6.19 4.75
N ALA A 39 7.54 -6.90 3.95
CA ALA A 39 6.23 -7.37 4.34
C ALA A 39 6.32 -8.39 5.50
N VAL A 40 7.20 -9.40 5.40
CA VAL A 40 7.41 -10.39 6.46
C VAL A 40 7.89 -9.71 7.75
N VAL A 41 8.88 -8.82 7.66
CA VAL A 41 9.39 -8.07 8.82
C VAL A 41 8.25 -7.28 9.48
N SER A 42 7.45 -6.56 8.68
CA SER A 42 6.34 -5.76 9.19
C SER A 42 5.29 -6.63 9.89
N ILE A 43 4.90 -7.76 9.29
CA ILE A 43 3.93 -8.69 9.89
C ILE A 43 4.48 -9.25 11.22
N VAL A 44 5.76 -9.62 11.29
CA VAL A 44 6.39 -10.12 12.52
C VAL A 44 6.39 -9.03 13.60
N LEU A 45 6.82 -7.81 13.27
CA LEU A 45 6.84 -6.69 14.21
C LEU A 45 5.44 -6.38 14.75
N LEU A 46 4.45 -6.30 13.86
CA LEU A 46 3.05 -6.07 14.23
C LEU A 46 2.51 -7.21 15.12
N SER A 47 2.80 -8.46 14.76
CA SER A 47 2.34 -9.65 15.49
C SER A 47 2.95 -9.77 16.87
N LEU A 48 4.14 -9.23 17.10
CA LEU A 48 4.81 -9.29 18.40
C LEU A 48 4.47 -8.05 19.27
N TRP A 49 4.33 -6.86 18.68
CA TRP A 49 4.32 -5.59 19.42
C TRP A 49 3.08 -4.70 19.18
N ALA A 50 2.21 -5.06 18.24
CA ALA A 50 1.00 -4.31 17.88
C ALA A 50 -0.26 -5.18 17.69
N ARG A 51 -0.32 -6.35 18.36
CA ARG A 51 -1.44 -7.33 18.27
C ARG A 51 -2.83 -6.72 18.41
N ALA A 52 -2.98 -5.72 19.28
CA ALA A 52 -4.27 -5.06 19.51
C ALA A 52 -4.79 -4.35 18.24
N SER A 53 -3.91 -3.66 17.50
CA SER A 53 -4.25 -2.98 16.24
C SER A 53 -4.54 -3.98 15.12
N ILE A 54 -3.81 -5.10 15.06
CA ILE A 54 -4.15 -6.20 14.13
C ILE A 54 -5.56 -6.72 14.44
N ARG A 55 -5.86 -7.01 15.72
CA ARG A 55 -7.14 -7.61 16.11
C ARG A 55 -8.33 -6.71 15.79
N SER A 56 -8.24 -5.42 16.07
CA SER A 56 -9.29 -4.45 15.71
C SER A 56 -9.43 -4.30 14.19
N SER A 57 -8.35 -4.49 13.45
CA SER A 57 -8.35 -4.39 11.99
C SER A 57 -8.93 -5.62 11.27
N LEU A 58 -8.94 -6.78 11.92
CA LEU A 58 -9.35 -8.08 11.38
C LEU A 58 -10.72 -8.57 11.90
N GLU A 59 -11.57 -7.66 12.38
CA GLU A 59 -12.96 -8.02 12.69
C GLU A 59 -13.67 -8.55 11.43
N ARG A 60 -14.64 -9.47 11.62
CA ARG A 60 -15.20 -10.26 10.52
C ARG A 60 -15.69 -9.35 9.39
N PRO A 61 -15.23 -9.55 8.15
CA PRO A 61 -15.58 -8.69 7.04
C PRO A 61 -17.07 -8.79 6.75
N ALA A 62 -17.77 -7.66 6.76
CA ALA A 62 -19.11 -7.61 6.17
C ALA A 62 -18.97 -7.81 4.65
N LEU A 63 -19.83 -8.64 4.05
CA LEU A 63 -19.84 -8.87 2.60
C LEU A 63 -19.91 -7.55 1.82
N GLN A 64 -20.69 -6.60 2.32
CA GLN A 64 -20.80 -5.26 1.76
C GLN A 64 -19.46 -4.54 1.66
N SER A 65 -18.59 -4.64 2.68
CA SER A 65 -17.27 -4.01 2.67
C SER A 65 -16.40 -4.58 1.54
N VAL A 66 -16.44 -5.89 1.32
CA VAL A 66 -15.69 -6.55 0.24
C VAL A 66 -16.24 -6.14 -1.12
N VAL A 67 -17.56 -6.16 -1.31
CA VAL A 67 -18.19 -5.76 -2.59
C VAL A 67 -17.86 -4.31 -2.94
N VAL A 68 -17.94 -3.40 -1.98
CA VAL A 68 -17.58 -2.00 -2.20
C VAL A 68 -16.10 -1.85 -2.50
N GLY A 69 -15.23 -2.57 -1.79
CA GLY A 69 -13.80 -2.56 -2.05
C GLY A 69 -13.48 -3.04 -3.47
N VAL A 70 -14.04 -4.17 -3.91
CA VAL A 70 -13.89 -4.66 -5.28
C VAL A 70 -14.37 -3.62 -6.30
N ALA A 71 -15.56 -3.05 -6.11
CA ALA A 71 -16.09 -2.03 -7.01
C ALA A 71 -15.19 -0.79 -7.10
N VAL A 72 -14.65 -0.33 -5.98
CA VAL A 72 -13.70 0.80 -5.93
C VAL A 72 -12.38 0.44 -6.61
N GLY A 73 -11.84 -0.76 -6.37
CA GLY A 73 -10.63 -1.25 -7.05
C GLY A 73 -10.79 -1.25 -8.57
N VAL A 74 -11.90 -1.82 -9.06
CA VAL A 74 -12.25 -1.82 -10.49
C VAL A 74 -12.36 -0.38 -11.03
N ALA A 75 -13.08 0.51 -10.34
CA ALA A 75 -13.23 1.89 -10.76
C ALA A 75 -11.88 2.64 -10.83
N MET A 76 -10.99 2.40 -9.85
CA MET A 76 -9.64 2.96 -9.84
C MET A 76 -8.78 2.42 -11.00
N SER A 77 -8.94 1.14 -11.38
CA SER A 77 -8.25 0.57 -12.54
C SER A 77 -8.73 1.20 -13.86
N PHE A 78 -10.04 1.39 -14.03
CA PHE A 78 -10.56 2.13 -15.18
C PHE A 78 -10.05 3.57 -15.22
N ALA A 79 -9.99 4.23 -14.06
CA ALA A 79 -9.44 5.58 -13.96
C ALA A 79 -7.96 5.62 -14.41
N ILE A 80 -7.12 4.66 -14.00
CA ILE A 80 -5.70 4.69 -14.40
C ILE A 80 -5.53 4.41 -15.90
N TRP A 81 -6.28 3.47 -16.48
CA TRP A 81 -6.23 3.19 -17.92
C TRP A 81 -6.65 4.40 -18.75
N TRP A 82 -7.63 5.17 -18.27
CA TRP A 82 -8.08 6.37 -18.96
C TRP A 82 -7.14 7.57 -18.77
N LEU A 83 -6.61 7.75 -17.56
CA LEU A 83 -5.73 8.88 -17.23
C LEU A 83 -4.30 8.69 -17.76
N TYR A 84 -3.83 7.46 -17.93
CA TYR A 84 -2.48 7.19 -18.38
C TYR A 84 -2.12 7.86 -19.74
N PRO A 85 -2.88 7.68 -20.83
CA PRO A 85 -2.57 8.33 -22.11
C PRO A 85 -2.62 9.87 -22.03
N LEU A 86 -3.48 10.43 -21.18
CA LEU A 86 -3.52 11.88 -20.94
C LEU A 86 -2.28 12.35 -20.17
N SER A 87 -1.82 11.55 -19.20
CA SER A 87 -0.67 11.89 -18.38
C SER A 87 0.63 11.89 -19.19
N ILE A 88 0.84 10.93 -20.09
CA ILE A 88 2.01 10.94 -21.00
C ILE A 88 1.94 12.08 -22.02
N ALA A 89 0.74 12.50 -22.46
CA ALA A 89 0.59 13.63 -23.37
C ALA A 89 0.94 14.98 -22.70
N ILE A 90 0.62 15.13 -21.42
CA ILE A 90 0.88 16.36 -20.64
C ILE A 90 2.30 16.37 -20.08
N LEU A 91 2.80 15.22 -19.62
CA LEU A 91 4.12 15.07 -19.00
C LEU A 91 4.82 13.83 -19.56
N PRO A 92 5.47 13.94 -20.75
CA PRO A 92 6.12 12.81 -21.43
C PRO A 92 7.08 11.95 -20.58
N PRO A 93 7.84 12.51 -19.61
CA PRO A 93 8.70 11.70 -18.73
C PRO A 93 7.97 10.65 -17.87
N ILE A 94 6.64 10.68 -17.80
CA ILE A 94 5.83 9.64 -17.13
C ILE A 94 6.02 8.28 -17.79
N GLU A 95 6.09 8.23 -19.12
CA GLU A 95 6.19 6.98 -19.88
C GLU A 95 7.40 6.14 -19.43
N GLY A 96 8.58 6.76 -19.36
CA GLY A 96 9.80 6.09 -18.90
C GLY A 96 9.75 5.62 -17.44
N GLN A 97 9.03 6.33 -16.56
CA GLN A 97 8.83 5.89 -15.17
C GLN A 97 7.92 4.67 -15.09
N VAL A 98 6.87 4.63 -15.92
CA VAL A 98 5.96 3.49 -16.02
C VAL A 98 6.71 2.28 -16.58
N GLU A 99 7.47 2.44 -17.65
CA GLU A 99 8.31 1.37 -18.21
C GLU A 99 9.31 0.82 -17.19
N THR A 100 9.94 1.70 -16.40
CA THR A 100 10.85 1.28 -15.33
C THR A 100 10.13 0.43 -14.28
N LEU A 101 8.92 0.83 -13.86
CA LEU A 101 8.11 0.04 -12.92
C LEU A 101 7.77 -1.34 -13.48
N TYR A 102 7.25 -1.41 -14.71
CA TYR A 102 6.88 -2.69 -15.31
C TYR A 102 8.10 -3.57 -15.60
N ALA A 103 9.25 -2.99 -15.94
CA ALA A 103 10.50 -3.74 -16.07
C ALA A 103 10.90 -4.41 -14.75
N LEU A 104 10.75 -3.72 -13.61
CA LEU A 104 10.99 -4.29 -12.29
C LEU A 104 9.99 -5.41 -11.97
N LEU A 105 8.70 -5.20 -12.22
CA LEU A 105 7.67 -6.23 -11.99
C LEU A 105 7.88 -7.47 -12.87
N ARG A 106 8.38 -7.29 -14.10
CA ARG A 106 8.70 -8.37 -15.05
C ARG A 106 9.97 -9.15 -14.69
N GLN A 107 10.80 -8.68 -13.73
CA GLN A 107 11.94 -9.46 -13.25
C GLN A 107 11.47 -10.84 -12.73
N PRO A 108 12.27 -11.91 -12.90
CA PRO A 108 11.94 -13.22 -12.37
C PRO A 108 11.51 -13.14 -10.89
N PRO A 109 10.43 -13.83 -10.48
CA PRO A 109 9.71 -14.84 -11.24
C PRO A 109 8.60 -14.27 -12.17
N GLY A 110 8.44 -12.94 -12.23
CA GLY A 110 7.38 -12.24 -12.96
C GLY A 110 6.08 -12.12 -12.14
N PRO A 111 5.17 -11.21 -12.53
CA PRO A 111 4.05 -10.79 -11.68
C PRO A 111 3.03 -11.91 -11.43
N ILE A 112 2.82 -12.82 -12.40
CA ILE A 112 1.92 -13.97 -12.24
C ILE A 112 2.44 -14.96 -11.20
N ARG A 113 3.73 -15.33 -11.29
CA ARG A 113 4.33 -16.30 -10.35
C ARG A 113 4.62 -15.67 -8.99
N ALA A 114 4.84 -14.35 -8.93
CA ALA A 114 4.97 -13.60 -7.70
C ALA A 114 3.63 -13.30 -7.01
N PHE A 115 2.48 -13.69 -7.58
CA PHE A 115 1.16 -13.37 -7.04
C PHE A 115 0.97 -13.72 -5.54
N PRO A 116 1.44 -14.87 -5.01
CA PRO A 116 1.35 -15.14 -3.57
C PRO A 116 2.12 -14.11 -2.72
N LEU A 117 3.26 -13.64 -3.24
CA LEU A 117 4.07 -12.63 -2.57
C LEU A 117 3.44 -11.24 -2.68
N LEU A 118 2.82 -10.92 -3.81
CA LEU A 118 2.01 -9.71 -3.97
C LEU A 118 0.90 -9.65 -2.91
N LEU A 119 0.15 -10.73 -2.72
CA LEU A 119 -0.89 -10.79 -1.67
C LEU A 119 -0.31 -10.56 -0.26
N LEU A 120 0.87 -11.11 0.02
CA LEU A 120 1.56 -10.90 1.30
C LEU A 120 1.97 -9.44 1.49
N VAL A 121 2.54 -8.83 0.44
CA VAL A 121 2.95 -7.41 0.44
C VAL A 121 1.74 -6.52 0.66
N VAL A 122 0.68 -6.70 -0.12
CA VAL A 122 -0.57 -5.94 0.00
C VAL A 122 -1.17 -6.09 1.40
N ALA A 123 -1.21 -7.31 1.96
CA ALA A 123 -1.70 -7.52 3.31
C ALA A 123 -0.84 -6.79 4.36
N ALA A 124 0.48 -6.83 4.24
CA ALA A 124 1.39 -6.13 5.13
C ALA A 124 1.22 -4.60 5.01
N GLU A 125 1.13 -4.08 3.80
CA GLU A 125 0.88 -2.66 3.54
C GLU A 125 -0.43 -2.20 4.18
N GLU A 126 -1.53 -2.92 3.97
CA GLU A 126 -2.82 -2.57 4.58
C GLU A 126 -2.78 -2.63 6.12
N LEU A 127 -2.07 -3.61 6.70
CA LEU A 127 -1.87 -3.68 8.15
C LEU A 127 -1.04 -2.53 8.70
N VAL A 128 0.01 -2.10 7.99
CA VAL A 128 0.89 -1.01 8.46
C VAL A 128 0.21 0.34 8.26
N TRP A 129 -0.25 0.64 7.04
CA TRP A 129 -0.77 1.95 6.68
C TRP A 129 -2.19 2.14 7.23
N ARG A 130 -3.13 1.28 6.82
CA ARG A 130 -4.55 1.45 7.20
C ARG A 130 -4.85 0.91 8.58
N GLY A 131 -4.12 -0.12 9.02
CA GLY A 131 -4.18 -0.65 10.38
C GLY A 131 -3.48 0.26 11.37
N LEU A 132 -2.16 0.10 11.46
CA LEU A 132 -1.38 0.70 12.53
C LEU A 132 -1.32 2.23 12.44
N ALA A 133 -1.03 2.81 11.28
CA ALA A 133 -0.84 4.25 11.18
C ALA A 133 -2.14 5.03 11.49
N ILE A 134 -3.25 4.65 10.87
CA ILE A 134 -4.54 5.28 11.16
C ILE A 134 -4.92 5.08 12.64
N ASP A 135 -4.78 3.89 13.22
CA ASP A 135 -5.11 3.64 14.63
C ASP A 135 -4.26 4.49 15.59
N VAL A 136 -2.96 4.67 15.29
CA VAL A 136 -2.04 5.46 16.09
C VAL A 136 -2.41 6.94 16.06
N PHE A 137 -2.63 7.51 14.88
CA PHE A 137 -2.86 8.94 14.72
C PHE A 137 -4.31 9.36 14.99
N SER A 138 -5.28 8.45 14.84
CA SER A 138 -6.71 8.76 15.08
C SER A 138 -6.98 9.25 16.49
N LYS A 139 -6.22 8.77 17.49
CA LYS A 139 -6.35 9.18 18.89
C LYS A 139 -6.01 10.65 19.12
N MET A 140 -5.12 11.21 18.30
CA MET A 140 -4.62 12.58 18.44
C MET A 140 -5.30 13.54 17.47
N LEU A 141 -5.58 13.09 16.24
CA LEU A 141 -6.00 13.96 15.15
C LEU A 141 -7.44 13.75 14.70
N GLY A 142 -8.07 12.64 15.10
CA GLY A 142 -9.33 12.17 14.50
C GLY A 142 -9.09 11.28 13.27
N PRO A 143 -10.09 10.48 12.87
CA PRO A 143 -9.90 9.41 11.89
C PRO A 143 -9.59 9.91 10.48
N TRP A 144 -10.22 11.01 10.04
CA TRP A 144 -10.01 11.55 8.70
C TRP A 144 -8.68 12.28 8.54
N GLN A 145 -8.24 13.03 9.55
CA GLN A 145 -6.88 13.59 9.56
C GLN A 145 -5.81 12.48 9.63
N ALA A 146 -6.09 11.38 10.34
CA ALA A 146 -5.19 10.23 10.38
C ALA A 146 -5.05 9.54 9.01
N VAL A 147 -6.08 9.57 8.16
CA VAL A 147 -5.98 9.11 6.75
C VAL A 147 -4.95 9.93 5.99
N LEU A 148 -4.96 11.26 6.12
CA LEU A 148 -3.98 12.12 5.45
C LEU A 148 -2.56 11.80 5.92
N VAL A 149 -2.34 11.69 7.23
CA VAL A 149 -1.02 11.33 7.78
C VAL A 149 -0.58 9.95 7.32
N SER A 150 -1.48 8.96 7.33
CA SER A 150 -1.18 7.62 6.83
C SER A 150 -0.82 7.61 5.34
N ALA A 151 -1.52 8.40 4.52
CA ALA A 151 -1.25 8.49 3.09
C ALA A 151 0.12 9.14 2.84
N LEU A 152 0.48 10.18 3.60
CA LEU A 152 1.81 10.79 3.55
C LEU A 152 2.92 9.83 3.97
N LEU A 153 2.70 8.99 4.99
CA LEU A 153 3.64 7.94 5.36
C LEU A 153 3.78 6.87 4.25
N TYR A 154 2.68 6.54 3.57
CA TYR A 154 2.67 5.58 2.47
C TYR A 154 3.42 6.09 1.22
N VAL A 155 3.59 7.40 1.07
CA VAL A 155 4.41 8.01 0.01
C VAL A 155 5.91 7.83 0.26
N LEU A 156 6.36 7.67 1.51
CA LEU A 156 7.79 7.65 1.84
C LEU A 156 8.60 6.55 1.11
N PRO A 157 8.12 5.29 0.99
CA PRO A 157 8.82 4.29 0.20
C PRO A 157 8.94 4.67 -1.29
N GLN A 158 7.98 5.43 -1.83
CA GLN A 158 8.01 5.89 -3.22
C GLN A 158 9.00 7.05 -3.43
N ILE A 159 9.25 7.86 -2.40
CA ILE A 159 10.36 8.82 -2.40
C ILE A 159 11.69 8.05 -2.49
N ALA A 160 11.84 6.97 -1.72
CA ALA A 160 13.04 6.12 -1.78
C ALA A 160 13.19 5.42 -3.15
N PHE A 161 12.08 5.07 -3.79
CA PHE A 161 12.04 4.58 -5.18
C PHE A 161 12.44 5.66 -6.21
N ARG A 162 12.38 6.95 -5.85
CA ARG A 162 12.70 8.09 -6.72
C ARG A 162 11.77 8.22 -7.94
N SER A 163 10.49 7.89 -7.78
CA SER A 163 9.47 8.10 -8.82
C SER A 163 8.41 9.11 -8.38
N PRO A 164 8.44 10.35 -8.92
CA PRO A 164 7.39 11.32 -8.70
C PRO A 164 5.99 10.81 -9.07
N LEU A 165 5.89 9.98 -10.12
CA LEU A 165 4.64 9.35 -10.51
C LEU A 165 4.10 8.45 -9.39
N LEU A 166 4.93 7.54 -8.86
CA LEU A 166 4.53 6.63 -7.79
C LEU A 166 4.22 7.37 -6.50
N MET A 167 4.88 8.50 -6.22
CA MET A 167 4.52 9.35 -5.08
C MET A 167 3.08 9.87 -5.19
N ILE A 168 2.67 10.34 -6.37
CA ILE A 168 1.30 10.84 -6.61
C ILE A 168 0.29 9.68 -6.53
N ILE A 169 0.58 8.56 -7.19
CA ILE A 169 -0.29 7.37 -7.16
C ILE A 169 -0.45 6.86 -5.72
N ALA A 170 0.64 6.71 -4.96
CA ALA A 170 0.60 6.26 -3.58
C ALA A 170 -0.16 7.23 -2.67
N LEU A 171 -0.06 8.56 -2.89
CA LEU A 171 -0.86 9.53 -2.14
C LEU A 171 -2.35 9.34 -2.42
N LEU A 172 -2.76 9.27 -3.69
CA LEU A 172 -4.15 9.16 -4.10
C LEU A 172 -4.76 7.81 -3.64
N CYS A 173 -4.09 6.70 -3.91
CA CYS A 173 -4.47 5.38 -3.41
C CYS A 173 -4.48 5.33 -1.87
N GLY A 174 -3.48 5.97 -1.25
CA GLY A 174 -3.38 6.28 0.18
C GLY A 174 -4.69 6.82 0.76
N LEU A 175 -5.15 7.92 0.18
CA LEU A 175 -6.35 8.62 0.60
C LEU A 175 -7.62 7.79 0.37
N VAL A 176 -7.76 7.16 -0.81
CA VAL A 176 -8.96 6.37 -1.14
C VAL A 176 -9.09 5.14 -0.24
N TRP A 177 -8.05 4.32 -0.12
CA TRP A 177 -8.12 3.12 0.72
C TRP A 177 -8.16 3.50 2.21
N GLY A 178 -7.50 4.58 2.63
CA GLY A 178 -7.64 5.13 3.98
C GLY A 178 -9.09 5.57 4.30
N ALA A 179 -9.76 6.20 3.35
CA ALA A 179 -11.18 6.54 3.46
C ALA A 179 -12.06 5.29 3.59
N LEU A 180 -11.79 4.24 2.81
CA LEU A 180 -12.49 2.95 2.92
C LEU A 180 -12.30 2.34 4.32
N ARG A 181 -11.08 2.35 4.86
CA ARG A 181 -10.79 1.90 6.22
C ARG A 181 -11.67 2.62 7.25
N VAL A 182 -11.70 3.96 7.22
CA VAL A 182 -12.49 4.75 8.18
C VAL A 182 -13.99 4.52 7.99
N ARG A 183 -14.47 4.45 6.75
CA ARG A 183 -15.91 4.34 6.43
C ARG A 183 -16.50 2.98 6.83
N PHE A 184 -15.73 1.91 6.63
CA PHE A 184 -16.15 0.53 6.90
C PHE A 184 -15.58 -0.04 8.21
N LYS A 185 -14.76 0.75 8.93
CA LYS A 185 -14.17 0.40 10.24
C LYS A 185 -13.42 -0.94 10.23
N GLY A 186 -12.68 -1.22 9.17
CA GLY A 186 -11.91 -2.46 9.03
C GLY A 186 -11.07 -2.49 7.76
N LEU A 187 -10.30 -3.55 7.56
CA LEU A 187 -9.42 -3.68 6.40
C LEU A 187 -10.05 -4.36 5.18
N ALA A 188 -11.23 -4.96 5.31
CA ALA A 188 -11.83 -5.73 4.23
C ALA A 188 -12.04 -4.91 2.94
N ALA A 189 -12.59 -3.70 3.07
CA ALA A 189 -12.83 -2.81 1.94
C ALA A 189 -11.53 -2.31 1.29
N PRO A 190 -10.57 -1.71 2.02
CA PRO A 190 -9.33 -1.27 1.38
C PRO A 190 -8.48 -2.43 0.85
N LEU A 191 -8.41 -3.57 1.56
CA LEU A 191 -7.66 -4.74 1.12
C LEU A 191 -8.20 -5.29 -0.21
N SER A 192 -9.52 -5.44 -0.34
CA SER A 192 -10.12 -5.91 -1.59
C SER A 192 -9.95 -4.89 -2.72
N ALA A 193 -10.05 -3.58 -2.45
CA ALA A 193 -9.79 -2.55 -3.44
C ALA A 193 -8.33 -2.60 -3.95
N HIS A 194 -7.37 -2.72 -3.03
CA HIS A 194 -5.95 -2.78 -3.31
C HIS A 194 -5.59 -4.03 -4.13
N ILE A 195 -6.01 -5.22 -3.68
CA ILE A 195 -5.77 -6.48 -4.41
C ILE A 195 -6.34 -6.40 -5.83
N ILE A 196 -7.57 -5.90 -5.99
CA ILE A 196 -8.19 -5.80 -7.31
C ILE A 196 -7.46 -4.81 -8.19
N TRP A 197 -7.06 -3.66 -7.64
CA TRP A 197 -6.30 -2.66 -8.39
C TRP A 197 -4.96 -3.24 -8.87
N ASP A 198 -4.18 -3.89 -7.99
CA ASP A 198 -2.91 -4.53 -8.33
C ASP A 198 -3.09 -5.65 -9.35
N VAL A 199 -4.09 -6.52 -9.19
CA VAL A 199 -4.35 -7.61 -10.14
C VAL A 199 -4.67 -7.06 -11.52
N LEU A 200 -5.55 -6.06 -11.60
CA LEU A 200 -5.96 -5.50 -12.88
C LEU A 200 -4.84 -4.71 -13.54
N VAL A 201 -4.12 -3.89 -12.77
CA VAL A 201 -3.11 -2.96 -13.31
C VAL A 201 -1.74 -3.62 -13.46
N PHE A 202 -1.31 -4.48 -12.54
CA PHE A 202 0.03 -5.10 -12.63
C PHE A 202 0.06 -6.45 -13.34
N ILE A 203 -1.06 -7.17 -13.40
CA ILE A 203 -1.09 -8.55 -13.92
C ILE A 203 -1.91 -8.67 -15.20
N MET A 204 -3.19 -8.28 -15.17
CA MET A 204 -4.11 -8.59 -16.28
C MET A 204 -4.02 -7.60 -17.44
N TYR A 205 -4.02 -6.30 -17.15
CA TYR A 205 -4.06 -5.23 -18.14
C TYR A 205 -3.06 -4.13 -17.76
N PRO A 206 -1.75 -4.40 -17.92
CA PRO A 206 -0.71 -3.40 -17.69
C PRO A 206 -0.91 -2.18 -18.58
N VAL A 207 -0.60 -0.99 -18.04
CA VAL A 207 -0.70 0.28 -18.80
C VAL A 207 0.48 0.47 -19.77
N ALA A 208 1.55 -0.30 -19.63
CA ALA A 208 2.72 -0.32 -20.51
C ALA A 208 3.01 -1.73 -21.04
#